data_AF-A0A814KY17-F1
#
_entry.id   AF-A0A814KY17-F1
#
_cell.length_a   1.000
_cell.length_b   1.000
_cell.length_c   1.000
_cell.angle_alpha   90.00
_cell.angle_beta   90.00
_cell.angle_gamma   90.00
#
_symmetry.space_group_name_H-M   'P 1'
#
loop_
_entity.id
_entity.type
_entity.pdbx_description
1 polymer ?
#
loop_
_entity_poly.entity_id
_entity_poly.type
_entity_poly.pdbx_seq_one_letter_code
_entity_poly.pdbx_strand_id
1 'polypeptide(L)'
;MRGKSVDYNLSRSIYDFFDEQIIQNECLLNKTAIIYKSKSLTFRQVQDLITKINQFIYSSIDFEQKNCFIDVHLIPDEYTIPVLLAINSLSCGYLPIDPQLPFESNLNFI
;
A
#
# COMPACT_ATOMS: atom_id res chain seq x y z
N MET A 1 -17.76 22.22 -3.51
CA MET A 1 -17.65 21.93 -2.06
C MET A 1 -16.46 22.70 -1.50
N ARG A 2 -16.64 23.52 -0.47
CA ARG A 2 -15.51 24.12 0.27
C ARG A 2 -15.08 23.11 1.34
N GLY A 3 -13.88 22.55 1.21
CA GLY A 3 -13.30 21.69 2.25
C GLY A 3 -13.12 22.48 3.55
N LYS A 4 -13.49 21.89 4.69
CA LYS A 4 -13.15 22.43 6.01
C LYS A 4 -11.65 22.21 6.23
N SER A 5 -10.95 23.20 6.78
CA SER A 5 -9.57 23.01 7.25
C SER A 5 -9.60 22.08 8.46
N VAL A 6 -8.95 20.93 8.33
CA VAL A 6 -8.74 19.96 9.41
C VAL A 6 -7.27 20.03 9.80
N ASP A 7 -7.00 20.11 11.09
CA ASP A 7 -5.63 19.98 11.60
C ASP A 7 -5.18 18.53 11.40
N TYR A 8 -4.23 18.31 10.48
CA TYR A 8 -3.80 16.99 10.06
C TYR A 8 -2.37 16.74 10.52
N ASN A 9 -2.17 15.66 11.28
CA ASN A 9 -0.85 15.30 11.77
C ASN A 9 0.02 14.72 10.64
N LEU A 10 0.96 15.52 10.14
CA LEU A 10 1.91 15.13 9.09
C LEU A 10 2.97 14.12 9.54
N SER A 11 3.06 13.81 10.84
CA SER A 11 3.95 12.75 11.33
C SER A 11 3.37 11.34 11.14
N ARG A 12 2.10 11.24 10.73
CA ARG A 12 1.40 9.96 10.53
C ARG A 12 1.22 9.66 9.05
N SER A 13 1.53 8.42 8.69
CA SER A 13 1.30 7.83 7.38
C SER A 13 -0.16 7.39 7.21
N ILE A 14 -0.58 7.12 5.97
CA ILE A 14 -1.92 6.57 5.68
C ILE A 14 -2.07 5.20 6.33
N TYR A 15 -1.00 4.41 6.36
CA TYR A 15 -0.97 3.13 7.05
C TYR A 15 -1.24 3.28 8.56
N ASP A 16 -0.70 4.30 9.21
CA ASP A 16 -0.94 4.53 10.65
C ASP A 16 -2.43 4.75 10.94
N PHE A 17 -3.13 5.52 10.10
CA PHE A 17 -4.57 5.70 10.23
C PHE A 17 -5.34 4.41 9.96
N PHE A 18 -4.92 3.61 8.98
CA PHE A 18 -5.54 2.31 8.70
C PHE A 18 -5.42 1.36 9.90
N ASP A 19 -4.22 1.23 10.45
CA ASP A 19 -3.95 0.32 11.57
C ASP A 19 -4.65 0.78 12.85
N GLU A 20 -4.63 2.09 13.14
CA GLU A 20 -5.35 2.69 14.27
C GLU A 20 -6.85 2.42 14.20
N GLN A 21 -7.46 2.52 13.01
CA GLN A 21 -8.88 2.24 12.83
C GLN A 21 -9.23 0.79 13.17
N ILE A 22 -8.34 -0.17 12.87
CA ILE A 22 -8.54 -1.59 13.22
C ILE A 22 -8.36 -1.80 14.72
N ILE A 23 -7.33 -1.22 15.34
CA ILE A 23 -7.08 -1.32 16.78
C ILE A 23 -8.26 -0.75 17.57
N GLN A 24 -8.77 0.42 17.17
CA GLN A 24 -9.89 1.06 17.84
C GLN A 24 -11.24 0.35 17.60
N ASN A 25 -11.34 -0.44 16.53
CA ASN A 25 -12.58 -1.08 16.11
C ASN A 25 -12.34 -2.53 15.66
N GLU A 26 -11.94 -3.41 16.58
CA GLU A 26 -11.62 -4.81 16.27
C GLU A 26 -12.77 -5.56 15.56
N CYS A 27 -14.01 -5.13 15.71
CA CYS A 27 -15.16 -5.68 14.98
C CYS A 27 -15.06 -5.52 13.46
N LEU A 28 -14.19 -4.62 12.96
CA LEU A 28 -13.88 -4.46 11.54
C LEU A 28 -13.14 -5.66 10.95
N LEU A 29 -12.43 -6.46 11.76
CA LEU A 29 -11.59 -7.57 11.26
C LEU A 29 -12.35 -8.56 10.36
N ASN A 30 -13.62 -8.81 10.67
CA ASN A 30 -14.49 -9.72 9.93
C ASN A 30 -15.33 -9.00 8.85
N LYS A 31 -15.22 -7.68 8.72
CA LYS A 31 -15.90 -6.88 7.69
C LYS A 31 -15.10 -6.90 6.41
N THR A 32 -15.80 -6.89 5.28
CA THR A 32 -15.18 -6.76 3.96
C THR A 32 -14.54 -5.37 3.81
N ALA A 33 -13.24 -5.35 3.52
CA ALA A 33 -12.46 -4.14 3.25
C ALA A 33 -12.33 -3.87 1.75
N ILE A 34 -12.15 -4.94 0.96
CA ILE A 34 -11.91 -4.86 -0.49
C ILE A 34 -12.85 -5.79 -1.21
N ILE A 35 -13.44 -5.31 -2.31
CA ILE A 35 -14.20 -6.11 -3.26
C ILE A 35 -13.59 -5.86 -4.65
N TYR A 36 -13.21 -6.95 -5.32
CA TYR A 36 -12.74 -6.91 -6.70
C TYR A 36 -13.37 -8.05 -7.48
N LYS A 37 -14.18 -7.72 -8.49
CA LYS A 37 -14.97 -8.70 -9.25
C LYS A 37 -15.77 -9.61 -8.30
N SER A 38 -15.53 -10.92 -8.33
CA SER A 38 -16.19 -11.93 -7.50
C SER A 38 -15.41 -12.27 -6.22
N LYS A 39 -14.33 -11.54 -5.91
CA LYS A 39 -13.50 -11.75 -4.72
C LYS A 39 -13.75 -10.64 -3.70
N SER A 40 -13.68 -11.01 -2.43
CA SER A 40 -13.74 -10.09 -1.31
C SER A 40 -12.67 -10.42 -0.28
N LEU A 41 -12.04 -9.40 0.28
CA LEU A 41 -11.09 -9.53 1.37
C LEU A 41 -11.62 -8.80 2.60
N THR A 42 -11.55 -9.45 3.76
CA THR A 42 -11.83 -8.80 5.04
C THR A 42 -10.65 -7.94 5.51
N PHE A 43 -10.86 -7.04 6.47
CA PHE A 43 -9.77 -6.28 7.08
C PHE A 43 -8.67 -7.20 7.64
N ARG A 44 -9.04 -8.33 8.26
CA ARG A 44 -8.05 -9.32 8.73
C ARG A 44 -7.20 -9.87 7.58
N GLN A 45 -7.83 -10.25 6.47
CA GLN A 45 -7.13 -10.77 5.31
C GLN A 45 -6.21 -9.72 4.67
N VAL A 46 -6.62 -8.45 4.67
CA VAL A 46 -5.78 -7.33 4.22
C VAL A 46 -4.56 -7.16 5.13
N GLN A 47 -4.70 -7.17 6.45
CA GLN A 47 -3.57 -7.12 7.39
C GLN A 47 -2.60 -8.30 7.21
N ASP A 48 -3.14 -9.50 6.97
CA ASP A 48 -2.33 -10.69 6.71
C ASP A 48 -1.53 -10.57 5.41
N LEU A 49 -2.14 -10.00 4.37
CA LEU A 49 -1.44 -9.72 3.11
C LEU A 49 -0.35 -8.67 3.31
N ILE A 50 -0.64 -7.58 4.01
CA ILE A 50 0.34 -6.53 4.30
C ILE A 50 1.56 -7.11 5.02
N THR A 51 1.34 -7.93 6.04
CA THR A 51 2.42 -8.57 6.80
C THR A 51 3.28 -9.47 5.90
N LYS A 52 2.66 -10.27 5.03
CA LYS A 52 3.38 -11.14 4.08
C LYS A 52 4.17 -10.34 3.05
N ILE A 53 3.59 -9.26 2.53
CA ILE A 53 4.24 -8.38 1.56
C ILE A 53 5.44 -7.69 2.22
N ASN A 54 5.29 -7.16 3.43
CA ASN A 54 6.40 -6.57 4.18
C ASN A 54 7.54 -7.56 4.37
N GLN A 55 7.24 -8.80 4.78
CA GLN A 55 8.26 -9.85 4.93
C GLN A 55 8.99 -10.13 3.62
N PHE A 56 8.27 -10.18 2.50
CA PHE A 56 8.85 -10.35 1.17
C PHE A 56 9.76 -9.17 0.78
N ILE A 57 9.34 -7.93 1.03
CA ILE A 57 10.14 -6.74 0.74
C ILE A 57 11.41 -6.74 1.60
N TYR A 58 11.28 -7.03 2.91
CA TYR A 58 12.40 -7.13 3.85
C TYR A 58 13.45 -8.15 3.44
N SER A 59 13.04 -9.28 2.84
CA SER A 59 13.98 -10.28 2.36
C SER A 59 14.63 -9.94 1.03
N SER A 60 14.10 -8.94 0.30
CA SER A 60 14.44 -8.68 -1.10
C SER A 60 15.19 -7.37 -1.32
N ILE A 61 15.19 -6.46 -0.34
CA ILE A 61 15.74 -5.11 -0.48
C ILE A 61 16.65 -4.80 0.71
N ASP A 62 17.76 -4.11 0.43
CA ASP A 62 18.63 -3.53 1.44
C ASP A 62 18.12 -2.12 1.81
N PHE A 63 17.70 -1.95 3.07
CA PHE A 63 17.09 -0.73 3.60
C PHE A 63 18.12 0.33 4.00
N GLU A 64 19.43 0.10 3.83
CA GLU A 64 20.46 1.08 4.15
C GLU A 64 20.46 2.33 3.24
N GLN A 65 19.69 2.31 2.13
CA GLN A 65 19.62 3.42 1.20
C GLN A 65 18.70 4.55 1.69
N LYS A 66 19.22 5.78 1.65
CA LYS A 66 18.40 6.99 1.85
C LYS A 66 17.41 7.12 0.69
N ASN A 67 16.11 7.23 1.03
CA ASN A 67 14.97 7.31 0.11
C ASN A 67 14.60 5.97 -0.54
N CYS A 68 13.90 5.13 0.21
CA CYS A 68 13.35 3.87 -0.29
C CYS A 68 12.16 4.12 -1.23
N PHE A 69 12.31 3.76 -2.50
CA PHE A 69 11.22 3.70 -3.48
C PHE A 69 11.07 2.27 -4.00
N ILE A 70 9.82 1.82 -4.11
CA ILE A 70 9.49 0.50 -4.62
C ILE A 70 8.67 0.68 -5.89
N ASP A 71 9.20 0.16 -6.99
CA ASP A 71 8.52 0.12 -8.28
C ASP A 71 7.33 -0.86 -8.22
N VAL A 72 6.15 -0.38 -8.60
CA VAL A 72 4.90 -1.16 -8.55
C VAL A 72 4.33 -1.29 -9.96
N HIS A 73 4.48 -2.48 -10.53
CA HIS A 73 3.91 -2.88 -11.81
C HIS A 73 2.66 -3.72 -11.60
N LEU A 74 1.57 -3.10 -11.13
CA LEU A 74 0.30 -3.79 -10.86
C LEU A 74 -0.83 -3.22 -11.70
N ILE A 75 -1.61 -4.12 -12.30
CA ILE A 75 -2.94 -3.79 -12.83
C ILE A 75 -3.89 -3.76 -11.64
N PRO A 76 -4.84 -2.80 -11.57
CA PRO A 76 -5.81 -2.75 -10.48
C PRO A 76 -6.54 -4.08 -10.24
N ASP A 77 -6.34 -4.63 -9.04
CA ASP A 77 -6.86 -5.90 -8.56
C ASP A 77 -7.06 -5.91 -7.02
N GLU A 78 -7.39 -7.06 -6.44
CA GLU A 78 -7.57 -7.20 -4.99
C GLU A 78 -6.30 -6.96 -4.15
N TYR A 79 -5.11 -7.02 -4.76
CA TYR A 79 -3.81 -6.90 -4.08
C TYR A 79 -3.24 -5.49 -4.16
N THR A 80 -3.74 -4.65 -5.07
CA THR A 80 -3.25 -3.29 -5.29
C THR A 80 -3.23 -2.47 -4.00
N ILE A 81 -4.37 -2.36 -3.30
CA ILE A 81 -4.43 -1.60 -2.03
C ILE A 81 -3.55 -2.23 -0.94
N PRO A 82 -3.57 -3.55 -0.68
CA PRO A 82 -2.65 -4.19 0.26
C PRO A 82 -1.17 -3.89 -0.03
N VAL A 83 -0.75 -3.90 -1.30
CA VAL A 83 0.63 -3.58 -1.68
C VAL A 83 0.97 -2.13 -1.38
N LEU A 84 0.10 -1.18 -1.72
CA LEU A 84 0.35 0.24 -1.43
C LEU A 84 0.44 0.51 0.09
N LEU A 85 -0.44 -0.11 0.88
CA LEU A 85 -0.40 0.00 2.34
C LEU A 85 0.85 -0.64 2.94
N ALA A 86 1.26 -1.80 2.40
CA ALA A 86 2.48 -2.49 2.81
C ALA A 86 3.74 -1.66 2.53
N ILE A 87 3.82 -0.98 1.39
CA ILE A 87 4.93 -0.07 1.08
C ILE A 87 4.91 1.15 2.01
N ASN A 88 3.72 1.71 2.27
CA ASN A 88 3.57 2.92 3.10
C ASN A 88 3.93 2.69 4.58
N SER A 89 3.34 1.67 5.22
CA SER A 89 4.13 0.57 5.77
C SER A 89 5.53 0.82 6.32
N LEU A 90 6.46 0.71 5.37
CA LEU A 90 7.89 0.65 5.54
C LEU A 90 8.53 2.04 5.47
N SER A 91 7.71 3.10 5.47
CA SER A 91 8.13 4.48 5.19
C SER A 91 8.79 4.64 3.81
N CYS A 92 8.47 3.75 2.88
CA CYS A 92 8.92 3.80 1.49
C CYS A 92 7.87 4.51 0.62
N GLY A 93 8.32 5.16 -0.45
CA GLY A 93 7.44 5.60 -1.53
C GLY A 93 7.17 4.45 -2.50
N TYR A 94 6.01 4.44 -3.14
CA TYR A 94 5.76 3.56 -4.29
C TYR A 94 5.84 4.38 -5.59
N LEU A 95 6.46 3.80 -6.62
CA LEU A 95 6.47 4.37 -7.96
C LEU A 95 5.59 3.50 -8.87
N PRO A 96 4.36 3.95 -9.21
CA PRO A 96 3.51 3.18 -10.10
C PRO A 96 4.09 3.22 -11.52
N ILE A 97 4.33 2.04 -12.09
CA ILE A 97 4.76 1.90 -13.49
C ILE A 97 3.64 1.20 -14.23
N ASP A 98 3.21 1.80 -15.34
CA ASP A 98 2.16 1.23 -16.18
C ASP A 98 2.60 -0.16 -16.69
N PRO A 99 1.91 -1.24 -16.28
CA PRO A 99 2.27 -2.60 -16.68
C PRO A 99 2.08 -2.86 -18.18
N GLN A 100 1.34 -2.01 -18.88
CA GLN A 100 1.08 -2.12 -20.31
C GLN A 100 2.16 -1.44 -21.15
N LEU A 101 3.07 -0.69 -20.53
CA LEU A 101 4.25 -0.18 -21.23
C LEU A 101 5.14 -1.37 -21.60
N PRO A 102 5.61 -1.46 -22.86
CA PRO A 102 6.54 -2.49 -23.25
C PRO A 102 7.78 -2.40 -22.35
N PHE A 103 8.27 -3.56 -21.89
CA PHE A 103 9.48 -3.69 -21.09
C PHE A 103 10.72 -3.44 -21.96
N GLU A 104 10.81 -2.25 -22.57
CA GLU A 104 11.97 -1.83 -23.35
C GLU A 104 12.79 -0.80 -22.57
N SER A 105 14.03 -1.19 -22.31
CA SER A 105 15.07 -0.51 -21.54
C SER A 105 15.64 0.73 -22.24
N ASN A 106 14.79 1.63 -22.75
CA ASN A 106 15.22 2.87 -23.42
C ASN A 106 14.25 4.04 -23.16
N LEU A 107 13.74 4.17 -21.94
CA LEU A 107 13.13 5.43 -21.50
C LEU A 107 14.23 6.39 -21.04
N ASN A 108 14.80 7.13 -22.01
CA ASN A 108 15.54 8.35 -21.73
C ASN A 108 14.54 9.37 -21.18
N PHE A 109 14.46 9.50 -19.85
CA PHE A 109 13.85 10.67 -19.23
C PHE A 109 14.82 11.85 -19.45
N ILE A 110 14.42 12.76 -20.34
CA ILE A 110 15.09 14.05 -20.62
C ILE A 110 14.81 15.01 -19.48
#